data_AF-A0A967YA93-F1
#
_entry.id   AF-A0A967YA93-F1
#
_cell.length_a   1.000
_cell.length_b   1.000
_cell.length_c   1.000
_cell.angle_alpha   90.00
_cell.angle_beta   90.00
_cell.angle_gamma   90.00
#
_symmetry.space_group_name_H-M   'P 1'
#
loop_
_entity.id
_entity.type
_entity.pdbx_description
1 polymer ?
#
loop_
_entity_poly.entity_id
_entity_poly.type
_entity_poly.pdbx_seq_one_letter_code
_entity_poly.pdbx_strand_id
1 'polypeptide(L)'
;MLTRCLILIGIMSIMPVVIGCSGTAPIAEQGLLERNWGRSFETIRYMQMVNPEAGKNLDPVLGLDGNASDHNINKYQESFKDQQLEQSETILKLQ
;
A
#
# COMPACT_ATOMS: atom_id res chain seq x y z
N MET A 1 -65.66 -27.50 -12.80
CA MET A 1 -64.78 -26.46 -12.23
C MET A 1 -63.52 -27.05 -11.61
N LEU A 2 -63.64 -28.11 -10.81
CA LEU A 2 -62.51 -28.84 -10.20
C LEU A 2 -61.43 -29.30 -11.20
N THR A 3 -61.82 -29.83 -12.35
CA THR A 3 -60.90 -30.25 -13.42
C THR A 3 -60.09 -29.09 -14.04
N ARG A 4 -60.67 -27.87 -14.10
CA ARG A 4 -59.95 -26.69 -14.59
C ARG A 4 -58.95 -26.17 -13.54
N CYS A 5 -59.28 -26.28 -12.26
CA CYS A 5 -58.36 -25.94 -11.16
C CYS A 5 -57.16 -26.89 -11.11
N LEU A 6 -57.35 -28.20 -11.33
CA LEU A 6 -56.27 -29.18 -11.35
C LEU A 6 -55.26 -28.93 -12.49
N ILE A 7 -55.76 -28.53 -13.67
CA ILE A 7 -54.91 -28.17 -14.82
C ILE A 7 -54.09 -26.91 -14.51
N LEU A 8 -54.70 -25.90 -13.88
CA LEU A 8 -54.01 -24.66 -13.53
C LEU A 8 -52.91 -24.86 -12.46
N ILE A 9 -53.14 -25.73 -11.47
CA ILE A 9 -52.15 -26.07 -10.45
C ILE A 9 -50.95 -26.80 -11.07
N GLY A 10 -51.19 -27.73 -12.00
CA GLY A 10 -50.12 -28.43 -12.72
C GLY A 10 -49.23 -27.49 -13.54
N ILE A 11 -49.81 -26.51 -14.23
CA ILE A 11 -49.07 -25.52 -15.01
C ILE A 11 -48.25 -24.60 -14.10
N MET A 12 -48.81 -24.17 -12.97
CA MET A 12 -48.13 -23.28 -12.04
C MET A 12 -46.93 -23.96 -11.33
N SER A 13 -47.00 -25.28 -11.14
CA SER A 13 -45.91 -26.07 -10.54
C SER A 13 -44.70 -26.24 -11.47
N ILE A 14 -44.85 -26.09 -12.79
CA ILE A 14 -43.77 -26.27 -13.76
C ILE A 14 -42.85 -25.05 -13.83
N MET A 15 -43.39 -23.85 -13.56
CA MET A 15 -42.67 -22.58 -13.61
C MET A 15 -41.45 -22.48 -12.66
N PRO A 16 -41.51 -22.90 -11.38
CA PRO A 16 -40.34 -22.85 -10.50
C PRO A 16 -39.27 -23.91 -10.83
N VAL A 17 -39.62 -25.01 -11.51
CA VAL A 17 -38.67 -26.09 -11.84
C VAL A 17 -37.69 -25.67 -12.94
N VAL A 18 -38.14 -24.86 -13.90
CA VAL A 18 -37.25 -24.33 -14.97
C VAL A 18 -36.32 -23.21 -14.49
N ILE A 19 -36.67 -22.48 -13.42
CA ILE A 19 -35.80 -21.44 -12.84
C ILE A 19 -34.74 -22.04 -11.90
N GLY A 20 -35.02 -23.20 -11.30
CA GLY A 20 -34.09 -23.88 -10.38
C GLY A 20 -32.93 -24.64 -11.04
N CYS A 21 -33.00 -24.89 -12.36
CA CYS A 21 -32.02 -25.76 -13.04
C CYS A 21 -30.90 -25.01 -13.77
N SER A 22 -30.96 -23.68 -13.85
CA SER A 22 -29.82 -22.83 -14.18
C SER A 22 -29.50 -21.99 -12.95
N GLY A 23 -28.38 -22.26 -12.29
CA GLY A 23 -27.88 -21.49 -11.15
C GLY A 23 -27.50 -20.05 -11.53
N THR A 24 -28.43 -19.27 -12.04
CA THR A 24 -28.31 -17.83 -12.21
C THR A 24 -28.80 -17.18 -10.92
N ALA A 25 -28.00 -17.28 -9.87
CA ALA A 25 -28.07 -16.27 -8.83
C ALA A 25 -27.77 -14.92 -9.52
N PRO A 26 -28.66 -13.92 -9.48
CA PRO A 26 -28.38 -12.59 -9.99
C PRO A 26 -27.56 -11.85 -8.93
N ILE A 27 -26.38 -12.34 -8.68
CA ILE A 27 -25.35 -11.65 -7.92
C ILE A 27 -24.14 -11.98 -8.74
N ALA A 28 -23.54 -10.99 -9.40
CA ALA A 28 -22.17 -11.13 -9.85
C ALA A 28 -21.41 -11.65 -8.63
N GLU A 29 -21.10 -12.95 -8.59
CA GLU A 29 -20.22 -13.51 -7.59
C GLU A 29 -18.90 -12.82 -7.85
N GLN A 30 -18.67 -11.70 -7.17
CA GLN A 30 -17.36 -11.10 -7.09
C GLN A 30 -16.49 -12.22 -6.54
N GLY A 31 -15.67 -12.79 -7.43
CA GLY A 31 -14.78 -13.88 -7.09
C GLY A 31 -13.91 -13.46 -5.92
N LEU A 32 -13.29 -14.44 -5.26
CA LEU A 32 -12.31 -14.14 -4.21
C LEU A 32 -11.23 -13.17 -4.72
N LEU A 33 -10.91 -13.20 -6.02
CA LEU A 33 -10.01 -12.25 -6.65
C LEU A 33 -10.55 -10.81 -6.60
N GLU A 34 -11.74 -10.53 -7.16
CA GLU A 34 -12.37 -9.21 -7.13
C GLU A 34 -12.50 -8.66 -5.70
N ARG A 35 -12.81 -9.52 -4.72
CA ARG A 35 -12.94 -9.09 -3.31
C ARG A 35 -11.61 -8.79 -2.62
N ASN A 36 -10.50 -9.35 -3.10
CA ASN A 36 -9.19 -9.24 -2.47
C ASN A 36 -8.16 -8.48 -3.33
N TRP A 37 -8.56 -7.96 -4.48
CA TRP A 37 -7.67 -7.21 -5.36
C TRP A 37 -7.08 -6.02 -4.60
N GLY A 38 -5.75 -5.91 -4.58
CA GLY A 38 -5.03 -4.82 -3.90
C GLY A 38 -4.88 -4.94 -2.37
N ARG A 39 -5.57 -5.88 -1.72
CA ARG A 39 -5.54 -6.02 -0.25
C ARG A 39 -4.13 -6.30 0.32
N SER A 40 -3.31 -7.07 -0.40
CA SER A 40 -1.91 -7.32 -0.01
C SER A 40 -1.06 -6.05 -0.05
N PHE A 41 -1.27 -5.19 -1.04
CA PHE A 41 -0.57 -3.91 -1.15
C PHE A 41 -0.97 -2.96 -0.01
N GLU A 42 -2.27 -2.85 0.27
CA GLU A 42 -2.77 -2.04 1.39
C GLU A 42 -2.21 -2.52 2.73
N THR A 43 -2.12 -3.84 2.92
CA THR A 43 -1.55 -4.45 4.12
C THR A 43 -0.09 -4.08 4.30
N ILE A 44 0.73 -4.24 3.25
CA ILE A 44 2.16 -3.90 3.30
C ILE A 44 2.34 -2.41 3.55
N ARG A 45 1.56 -1.56 2.87
CA ARG A 45 1.60 -0.12 3.06
C ARG A 45 1.30 0.26 4.52
N TYR A 46 0.26 -0.31 5.10
CA TYR A 46 -0.08 -0.08 6.51
C TYR A 46 1.05 -0.53 7.45
N MET A 47 1.65 -1.70 7.20
CA MET A 47 2.75 -2.23 8.02
C MET A 47 4.03 -1.41 7.91
N GLN A 48 4.31 -0.82 6.74
CA GLN A 48 5.52 -0.02 6.51
C GLN A 48 5.35 1.46 6.88
N MET A 49 4.12 1.92 7.10
CA MET A 49 3.81 3.32 7.36
C MET A 49 3.78 3.59 8.87
N VAL A 50 4.88 4.15 9.40
CA VAL A 50 5.02 4.48 10.83
C VAL A 50 3.94 5.47 11.29
N ASN A 51 3.62 6.46 10.46
CA ASN A 51 2.55 7.41 10.72
C ASN A 51 1.86 7.80 9.40
N PRO A 52 0.61 7.37 9.16
CA PRO A 52 -0.13 7.71 7.94
C PRO A 52 -0.48 9.19 7.82
N GLU A 53 -0.43 9.92 8.92
CA GLU A 53 -0.78 11.34 9.01
C GLU A 53 0.45 12.24 8.88
N ALA A 54 1.66 11.68 8.76
CA ALA A 54 2.92 12.42 8.75
C ALA A 54 3.02 13.49 7.64
N GLY A 55 2.32 13.29 6.51
CA GLY A 55 2.28 14.25 5.41
C GLY A 55 1.19 15.31 5.51
N LYS A 56 0.31 15.26 6.52
CA LYS A 56 -0.78 16.24 6.68
C LYS A 56 -0.31 17.52 7.35
N ASN A 57 0.70 17.43 8.22
CA ASN A 57 1.36 18.59 8.77
C ASN A 57 2.53 18.99 7.85
N LEU A 58 2.48 20.20 7.31
CA LEU A 58 3.53 20.79 6.48
C LEU A 58 4.50 21.67 7.28
N ASP A 59 4.20 21.88 8.56
CA ASP A 59 5.08 22.61 9.45
C ASP A 59 6.44 21.89 9.55
N PRO A 60 7.54 22.64 9.64
CA PRO A 60 8.85 22.04 9.85
C PRO A 60 8.86 21.26 11.17
N VAL A 61 9.54 20.11 11.18
CA VAL A 61 9.70 19.29 12.39
C VAL A 61 10.48 20.10 13.42
N LEU A 62 9.81 20.53 14.48
CA LEU A 62 10.43 21.26 15.59
C LEU A 62 11.15 20.28 16.53
N GLY A 63 12.40 20.56 16.92
CA GLY A 63 13.11 19.82 17.96
C GLY A 63 14.05 18.71 17.51
N LEU A 64 14.25 18.49 16.20
CA LEU A 64 15.49 17.86 15.74
C LEU A 64 16.60 18.91 15.88
N ASP A 65 17.32 18.88 17.00
CA ASP A 65 18.51 19.70 17.15
C ASP A 65 19.51 19.27 16.06
N GLY A 66 19.68 20.12 15.06
CA GLY A 66 20.51 19.88 13.88
C GLY A 66 21.97 19.61 14.23
N ASN A 67 22.36 19.84 15.48
CA ASN A 67 23.70 19.68 16.02
C ASN A 67 24.38 18.35 15.66
N ALA A 68 23.65 17.22 15.66
CA ALA A 68 24.23 15.93 15.23
C ALA A 68 24.52 15.89 13.72
N SER A 69 23.65 16.47 12.90
CA SER A 69 23.87 16.64 11.47
C SER A 69 25.02 17.61 11.22
N ASP A 70 25.00 18.77 11.86
CA ASP A 70 26.02 19.82 11.73
C ASP A 70 27.41 19.31 12.14
N HIS A 71 27.51 18.58 13.25
CA HIS A 71 28.76 17.94 13.67
C HIS A 71 29.30 16.99 12.61
N ASN A 72 28.46 16.14 12.03
CA ASN A 72 28.87 15.19 11.00
C ASN A 72 29.27 15.88 9.69
N ILE A 73 28.55 16.92 9.27
CA ILE A 73 28.90 17.73 8.09
C ILE A 73 30.23 18.45 8.30
N ASN A 74 30.43 19.08 9.47
CA ASN A 74 31.67 19.80 9.77
C ASN A 74 32.87 18.86 9.79
N LYS A 75 32.75 17.72 10.46
CA LYS A 75 33.81 16.70 10.50
C LYS A 75 34.15 16.17 9.11
N TYR A 76 33.15 15.95 8.26
CA TYR A 76 33.36 15.56 6.86
C TYR A 76 34.16 16.63 6.10
N GLN A 77 33.78 17.91 6.21
CA GLN A 77 34.50 19.00 5.54
C GLN A 77 35.94 19.17 6.04
N GLU A 78 36.19 19.03 7.35
CA GLU A 78 37.52 19.11 7.95
C GLU A 78 38.45 18.00 7.45
N SER A 79 37.92 16.78 7.22
CA SER A 79 38.74 15.66 6.75
C SER A 79 39.47 15.93 5.42
N PHE A 80 38.92 16.78 4.55
CA PHE A 80 39.57 17.15 3.29
C PHE A 80 40.69 18.18 3.47
N LYS A 81 40.63 18.99 4.53
CA LYS A 81 41.68 19.96 4.86
C LYS A 81 42.91 19.24 5.38
N ASP A 82 42.72 18.26 6.24
CA ASP A 82 43.81 17.45 6.79
C ASP A 82 44.55 16.68 5.68
N GLN A 83 43.81 16.15 4.71
CA GLN A 83 44.38 15.49 3.52
C GLN A 83 45.21 16.45 2.64
N GLN A 84 44.75 17.70 2.45
CA GLN A 84 45.51 18.69 1.70
C GLN A 84 46.80 19.09 2.42
N LEU A 85 46.77 19.18 3.76
CA LEU A 85 47.93 19.51 4.56
C LEU A 85 48.99 18.40 4.49
N GLU A 86 48.61 17.13 4.69
CA GLU A 86 49.54 15.99 4.54
C GLU A 86 50.15 15.90 3.14
N GLN A 87 49.36 16.16 2.10
CA GLN A 87 49.82 16.12 0.72
C GLN A 87 50.81 17.26 0.42
N SER A 88 50.58 18.45 0.99
CA SER A 88 51.50 19.59 0.85
C SER A 88 52.82 19.38 1.60
N GLU A 89 52.79 18.79 2.80
CA GLU A 89 54.00 18.48 3.57
C GLU A 89 54.84 17.38 2.89
N THR A 90 54.17 16.40 2.28
CA THR A 90 54.85 15.33 1.54
C THR A 90 55.57 15.87 0.29
N ILE A 91 54.95 16.81 -0.42
CA ILE A 91 55.56 17.46 -1.59
C ILE A 91 56.75 18.35 -1.17
N LEU A 92 56.63 19.10 -0.07
CA LEU A 92 57.71 19.96 0.42
C LEU A 92 58.95 19.16 0.87
N LYS A 93 58.77 17.95 1.41
CA LYS A 93 59.87 17.05 1.81
C LYS A 93 60.57 16.35 0.63
N LEU A 94 60.04 16.47 -0.58
CA LEU A 94 60.58 15.86 -1.81
C LEU A 94 61.37 16.87 -2.68
N GLN A 95 61.36 18.17 -2.36
CA GLN A 95 62.22 19.20 -2.95
C GLN A 95 63.52 19.38 -2.15
#